data_AF-A0A3D9LE40-F1
#
_entry.id   AF-A0A3D9LE40-F1
#
_cell.length_a   1.000
_cell.length_b   1.000
_cell.length_c   1.000
_cell.angle_alpha   90.00
_cell.angle_beta   90.00
_cell.angle_gamma   90.00
#
_symmetry.space_group_name_H-M   'P 1'
#
loop_
_entity.id
_entity.type
_entity.pdbx_description
1 polymer ?
#
loop_
_entity_poly.entity_id
_entity_poly.type
_entity_poly.pdbx_seq_one_letter_code
_entity_poly.pdbx_strand_id
1 'polypeptide(L)'
;MTILVGYTASKESKAALEEAIRIARSTHEGLLVVNAGPGGEHKHDSMVTEDQQLELQTLLDSTGLSAEFRQYARGRSTVDEIKDVADEVQPSVVVIGLKRRGTFGRFVMGSVSDGLLKELDQPVLCVKENPAKPSGVVRDAPSQDITAAPEPRALEETPDITEAPDGTDTARTDTGPRR
;
A
#
# COMPACT_ATOMS: atom_id res chain seq x y z
N MET A 1 1.01 -1.42 22.18
CA MET A 1 1.86 -1.84 21.06
C MET A 1 2.37 -0.59 20.36
N THR A 2 3.45 -0.72 19.58
CA THR A 2 4.17 0.41 18.99
C THR A 2 4.37 0.16 17.51
N ILE A 3 4.22 1.21 16.72
CA ILE A 3 4.57 1.23 15.30
C ILE A 3 5.97 1.84 15.18
N LEU A 4 6.88 1.13 14.53
CA LEU A 4 8.25 1.58 14.29
C LEU A 4 8.35 2.19 12.90
N VAL A 5 9.01 3.34 12.74
CA VAL A 5 9.18 4.00 11.44
C VAL A 5 10.64 4.36 11.19
N GLY A 6 11.18 3.95 10.05
CA GLY A 6 12.49 4.41 9.59
C GLY A 6 12.40 5.81 8.97
N TYR A 7 13.19 6.76 9.47
CA TYR A 7 13.11 8.16 9.05
C TYR A 7 14.48 8.76 8.68
N THR A 8 14.55 9.48 7.56
CA THR A 8 15.77 10.17 7.06
C THR A 8 15.50 11.58 6.53
N ALA A 9 14.34 12.17 6.85
CA ALA A 9 13.86 13.44 6.29
C ALA A 9 13.70 13.48 4.74
N SER A 10 13.95 12.37 4.06
CA SER A 10 13.65 12.17 2.63
C SER A 10 12.14 12.16 2.39
N LYS A 11 11.72 12.45 1.15
CA LYS A 11 10.30 12.48 0.77
C LYS A 11 9.61 11.14 1.00
N GLU A 12 10.32 10.06 0.72
CA GLU A 12 9.89 8.68 0.93
C GLU A 12 9.66 8.38 2.41
N SER A 13 10.61 8.79 3.27
CA SER A 13 10.47 8.58 4.72
C SER A 13 9.39 9.46 5.35
N LYS A 14 9.16 10.66 4.80
CA LYS A 14 8.03 11.52 5.20
C LYS A 14 6.69 10.87 4.85
N ALA A 15 6.55 10.31 3.65
CA ALA A 15 5.35 9.55 3.29
C ALA A 15 5.14 8.33 4.20
N ALA A 16 6.21 7.62 4.55
CA ALA A 16 6.16 6.52 5.51
C ALA A 16 5.68 6.98 6.90
N LEU A 17 6.21 8.11 7.39
CA LEU A 17 5.81 8.70 8.67
C LEU A 17 4.34 9.13 8.68
N GLU A 18 3.86 9.79 7.63
CA GLU A 18 2.45 10.19 7.50
C GLU A 18 1.51 8.98 7.58
N GLU A 19 1.87 7.90 6.88
CA GLU A 19 1.08 6.67 6.88
C GLU A 19 1.14 5.95 8.23
N ALA A 20 2.30 5.94 8.88
CA ALA A 20 2.44 5.38 10.23
C ALA A 20 1.62 6.15 11.26
N ILE A 21 1.59 7.49 11.20
CA ILE A 21 0.72 8.33 12.04
C ILE A 21 -0.75 7.98 11.81
N ARG A 22 -1.15 7.78 10.55
CA ARG A 22 -2.53 7.38 10.21
C ARG A 22 -2.90 6.04 10.86
N ILE A 23 -2.02 5.05 10.75
CA ILE A 23 -2.24 3.72 11.32
C ILE A 23 -2.27 3.81 12.85
N ALA A 24 -1.26 4.43 13.47
CA ALA A 24 -1.16 4.61 14.92
C ALA A 24 -2.41 5.26 15.52
N ARG A 25 -2.98 6.27 14.85
CA ARG A 25 -4.26 6.87 15.25
C ARG A 25 -5.41 5.88 15.20
N SER A 26 -5.52 5.12 14.11
CA SER A 26 -6.62 4.16 13.92
C SER A 26 -6.52 2.92 14.82
N THR A 27 -5.31 2.52 15.21
CA THR A 27 -5.07 1.35 16.07
C THR A 27 -4.81 1.72 17.54
N HIS A 28 -4.73 3.02 17.85
CA HIS A 28 -4.41 3.56 19.17
C HIS A 28 -3.06 3.06 19.72
N GLU A 29 -2.07 2.97 18.83
CA GLU A 29 -0.72 2.52 19.16
C GLU A 29 0.25 3.69 19.31
N GLY A 30 1.33 3.46 20.06
CA GLY A 30 2.45 4.40 20.14
C GLY A 30 3.23 4.43 18.83
N LEU A 31 3.99 5.50 18.63
CA LEU A 31 4.81 5.69 17.44
C LEU A 31 6.28 5.88 17.83
N LEU A 32 7.16 5.04 17.32
CA LEU A 32 8.59 5.19 17.49
C LEU A 32 9.23 5.51 16.13
N VAL A 33 9.80 6.72 16.03
CA VAL A 33 10.49 7.18 14.82
C VAL A 33 11.99 7.01 15.02
N VAL A 34 12.63 6.25 14.14
CA VAL A 34 14.06 5.93 14.23
C VAL A 34 14.81 6.48 13.03
N ASN A 35 15.83 7.29 13.31
CA ASN A 35 16.88 7.61 12.35
C ASN A 35 18.13 6.80 12.70
N ALA A 36 18.57 5.94 11.80
CA ALA A 36 19.80 5.17 11.96
C ALA A 36 20.69 5.33 10.73
N GLY A 37 21.97 5.57 10.95
CA GLY A 37 22.92 5.77 9.87
C GLY A 37 24.33 5.30 10.22
N PRO A 38 25.12 4.88 9.21
CA PRO A 38 26.53 4.59 9.39
C PRO A 38 27.24 5.91 9.76
N GLY A 39 27.47 6.13 11.05
CA GLY A 39 28.36 7.19 11.52
C GLY A 39 29.72 7.09 10.80
N GLY A 40 30.18 8.18 10.18
CA GLY A 40 31.40 8.20 9.36
C GLY A 40 31.28 9.20 8.21
N GLU A 41 32.25 9.29 7.29
CA GLU A 41 32.35 10.36 6.26
C GLU A 41 31.15 10.51 5.28
N HIS A 42 30.15 9.63 5.35
CA HIS A 42 28.90 9.70 4.58
C HIS A 42 27.74 10.37 5.38
N LYS A 43 28.04 11.11 6.48
CA LYS A 43 27.04 11.68 7.42
C LYS A 43 25.92 12.50 6.78
N HIS A 44 26.20 13.18 5.68
CA HIS A 44 25.39 14.33 5.25
C HIS A 44 24.05 14.00 4.59
N ASP A 45 23.82 12.76 4.13
CA ASP A 45 22.59 12.44 3.37
C ASP A 45 21.54 11.64 4.17
N SER A 46 21.93 11.00 5.28
CA SER A 46 21.02 10.10 6.02
C SER A 46 20.74 10.49 7.47
N MET A 47 21.54 11.36 8.08
CA MET A 47 21.32 11.82 9.45
C MET A 47 20.33 12.98 9.48
N VAL A 48 19.43 12.95 10.44
CA VAL A 48 18.51 14.09 10.69
C VAL A 48 19.29 15.21 11.38
N THR A 49 19.18 16.43 10.84
CA THR A 49 19.78 17.63 11.43
C THR A 49 18.97 18.12 12.63
N GLU A 50 19.54 19.00 13.45
CA GLU A 50 18.80 19.59 14.59
C GLU A 50 17.53 20.31 14.15
N ASP A 51 17.59 21.11 13.07
CA ASP A 51 16.42 21.78 12.51
C ASP A 51 15.34 20.79 12.06
N GLN A 52 15.73 19.72 11.36
CA GLN A 52 14.81 18.68 10.91
C GLN A 52 14.22 17.88 12.08
N GLN A 53 14.99 17.68 13.15
CA GLN A 53 14.51 17.05 14.38
C GLN A 53 13.48 17.94 15.08
N LEU A 54 13.71 19.25 15.14
CA LEU A 54 12.76 20.20 15.72
C LEU A 54 11.44 20.24 14.93
N GLU A 55 11.53 20.27 13.60
CA GLU A 55 10.35 20.15 12.72
C GLU A 55 9.59 18.85 12.96
N LEU A 56 10.32 17.73 13.03
CA LEU A 56 9.74 16.42 13.31
C LEU A 56 9.05 16.40 14.68
N GLN A 57 9.71 16.90 15.73
CA GLN A 57 9.13 16.93 17.08
C GLN A 57 7.84 17.77 17.11
N THR A 58 7.86 18.94 16.49
CA THR A 58 6.67 19.80 16.36
C THR A 58 5.52 19.06 15.67
N LEU A 59 5.82 18.32 14.59
CA LEU A 59 4.83 17.49 13.91
C LEU A 59 4.30 16.39 14.84
N LEU A 60 5.17 15.63 15.50
CA LEU A 60 4.79 14.54 16.41
C LEU A 60 3.91 15.04 17.56
N ASP A 61 4.28 16.16 18.18
CA ASP A 61 3.53 16.78 19.27
C ASP A 61 2.12 17.21 18.80
N SER A 62 2.01 17.71 17.57
CA SER A 62 0.71 18.07 16.98
C SER A 62 -0.21 16.86 16.71
N THR A 63 0.33 15.63 16.72
CA THR A 63 -0.47 14.45 16.40
C THR A 63 -1.38 13.99 17.54
N GLY A 64 -1.03 14.30 18.79
CA GLY A 64 -1.65 13.79 20.00
C GLY A 64 -1.33 12.32 20.32
N LEU A 65 -0.39 11.70 19.59
CA LEU A 65 0.06 10.32 19.82
C LEU A 65 1.14 10.29 20.90
N SER A 66 1.29 9.13 21.56
CA SER A 66 2.52 8.81 22.29
C SER A 66 3.61 8.51 21.28
N ALA A 67 4.36 9.55 20.90
CA ALA A 67 5.38 9.49 19.87
C ALA A 67 6.77 9.81 20.43
N GLU A 68 7.77 9.03 20.01
CA GLU A 68 9.17 9.21 20.40
C GLU A 68 10.07 9.24 19.15
N PHE A 69 11.09 10.09 19.15
CA PHE A 69 12.14 10.08 18.14
C PHE A 69 13.47 9.60 18.75
N ARG A 70 14.10 8.60 18.11
CA ARG A 70 15.43 8.10 18.48
C ARG A 70 16.39 8.19 17.30
N GLN A 71 17.57 8.71 17.55
CA GLN A 71 18.64 8.82 16.56
C GLN A 71 19.87 8.01 16.97
N TYR A 72 20.33 7.14 16.08
CA TYR A 72 21.47 6.25 16.29
C TYR A 72 22.58 6.58 15.29
N ALA A 73 23.72 7.03 15.81
CA ALA A 73 24.90 7.41 15.03
C ALA A 73 26.15 6.58 15.43
N ARG A 74 25.99 5.26 15.63
CA ARG A 74 27.04 4.39 16.20
C ARG A 74 27.98 3.77 15.17
N GLY A 75 27.93 4.19 13.90
CA GLY A 75 28.79 3.63 12.85
C GLY A 75 28.37 2.25 12.34
N ARG A 76 27.21 1.73 12.78
CA ARG A 76 26.65 0.46 12.32
C ARG A 76 25.78 0.66 11.08
N SER A 77 25.45 -0.43 10.40
CA SER A 77 24.53 -0.34 9.26
C SER A 77 23.12 0.05 9.75
N THR A 78 22.40 0.82 8.94
CA THR A 78 21.01 1.18 9.23
C THR A 78 20.11 -0.05 9.42
N VAL A 79 20.41 -1.14 8.70
CA VAL A 79 19.64 -2.39 8.80
C VAL A 79 19.82 -3.02 10.17
N ASP A 80 21.06 -3.15 10.64
CA ASP A 80 21.35 -3.75 11.95
C ASP A 80 20.76 -2.92 13.09
N GLU A 81 20.88 -1.59 13.03
CA GLU A 81 20.32 -0.70 14.06
C GLU A 81 18.80 -0.81 14.14
N ILE A 82 18.10 -0.78 13.00
CA ILE A 82 16.64 -0.89 12.99
C ILE A 82 16.22 -2.30 13.44
N LYS A 83 16.96 -3.34 13.07
CA LYS A 83 16.70 -4.71 13.51
C LYS A 83 16.82 -4.82 15.03
N ASP A 84 17.91 -4.35 15.62
CA ASP A 84 18.11 -4.34 17.07
C ASP A 84 16.95 -3.63 17.79
N VAL A 85 16.53 -2.48 17.27
CA VAL A 85 15.40 -1.72 17.83
C VAL A 85 14.08 -2.48 17.67
N ALA A 86 13.85 -3.13 16.53
CA ALA A 86 12.66 -3.94 16.30
C ALA A 86 12.63 -5.16 17.24
N ASP A 87 13.78 -5.79 17.49
CA ASP A 87 13.90 -6.92 18.41
C ASP A 87 13.67 -6.49 19.87
N GLU A 88 14.13 -5.30 20.26
CA GLU A 88 13.89 -4.73 21.59
C GLU A 88 12.42 -4.32 21.80
N VAL A 89 11.86 -3.60 20.84
CA VAL A 89 10.54 -2.95 20.97
C VAL A 89 9.40 -3.90 20.63
N GLN A 90 9.66 -4.92 19.80
CA GLN A 90 8.65 -5.83 19.23
C GLN A 90 7.46 -5.06 18.63
N PRO A 91 7.70 -4.21 17.62
CA PRO A 91 6.65 -3.40 17.03
C PRO A 91 5.59 -4.26 16.33
N SER A 92 4.35 -3.78 16.29
CA SER A 92 3.27 -4.43 15.55
C SER A 92 3.50 -4.39 14.04
N VAL A 93 4.16 -3.32 13.56
CA VAL A 93 4.62 -3.16 12.18
C VAL A 93 5.79 -2.19 12.11
N VAL A 94 6.73 -2.46 11.23
CA VAL A 94 7.82 -1.56 10.83
C VAL A 94 7.45 -0.88 9.52
N VAL A 95 7.46 0.44 9.47
CA VAL A 95 7.06 1.23 8.30
C VAL A 95 8.29 1.87 7.66
N ILE A 96 8.47 1.64 6.36
CA ILE A 96 9.62 2.15 5.59
C ILE A 96 9.18 2.79 4.27
N GLY A 97 9.90 3.82 3.84
CA GLY A 97 9.67 4.50 2.57
C GLY A 97 10.33 3.78 1.38
N LEU A 98 9.69 3.88 0.20
CA LEU A 98 10.21 3.36 -1.06
C LEU A 98 10.62 4.47 -2.02
N LYS A 99 11.85 4.38 -2.53
CA LYS A 99 12.42 5.33 -3.48
C LYS A 99 11.94 5.07 -4.90
N ARG A 100 11.55 6.14 -5.59
CA ARG A 100 11.24 6.09 -7.02
C ARG A 100 12.54 6.21 -7.81
N ARG A 101 12.83 5.26 -8.70
CA ARG A 101 14.01 5.33 -9.57
C ARG A 101 13.60 5.03 -11.02
N GLY A 102 13.58 6.08 -11.85
CA GLY A 102 13.30 6.02 -13.29
C GLY A 102 12.05 6.81 -13.72
N THR A 103 12.05 7.24 -15.00
CA THR A 103 10.98 8.03 -15.66
C THR A 103 9.67 7.26 -15.85
N PHE A 104 9.69 5.92 -15.82
CA PHE A 104 8.52 5.05 -16.06
C PHE A 104 7.77 4.60 -14.79
N GLY A 105 7.95 5.27 -13.65
CA GLY A 105 7.17 4.97 -12.44
C GLY A 105 7.54 3.67 -11.72
N ARG A 106 8.75 3.16 -11.96
CA ARG A 106 9.29 2.00 -11.26
C ARG A 106 9.77 2.40 -9.87
N PHE A 107 9.28 1.69 -8.85
CA PHE A 107 9.79 1.80 -7.49
C PHE A 107 10.96 0.84 -7.35
N VAL A 108 12.06 1.32 -6.80
CA VAL A 108 13.23 0.50 -6.58
C VAL A 108 13.45 0.42 -5.09
N MET A 109 13.57 -0.82 -4.62
CA MET A 109 13.98 -1.13 -3.27
C MET A 109 15.40 -0.63 -3.07
N GLY A 110 15.60 0.31 -2.14
CA GLY A 110 16.96 0.68 -1.74
C GLY A 110 17.64 -0.51 -1.05
N SER A 111 18.97 -0.50 -0.96
CA SER A 111 19.72 -1.55 -0.25
C SER A 111 19.28 -1.68 1.21
N VAL A 112 18.93 -0.57 1.87
CA VAL A 112 18.40 -0.57 3.24
C VAL A 112 17.01 -1.23 3.26
N SER A 113 16.08 -0.82 2.40
CA SER A 113 14.73 -1.40 2.35
C SER A 113 14.75 -2.89 2.04
N ASP A 114 15.61 -3.32 1.13
CA ASP A 114 15.79 -4.73 0.76
C ASP A 114 16.40 -5.54 1.91
N GLY A 115 17.41 -4.99 2.60
CA GLY A 115 17.99 -5.59 3.80
C GLY A 115 16.98 -5.72 4.94
N LEU A 116 16.20 -4.67 5.21
CA LEU A 116 15.17 -4.70 6.25
C LEU A 116 14.09 -5.75 5.97
N LEU A 117 13.64 -5.90 4.72
CA LEU A 117 12.68 -6.95 4.38
C LEU A 117 13.22 -8.37 4.53
N LYS A 118 14.54 -8.55 4.46
CA LYS A 118 15.18 -9.86 4.58
C LYS A 118 15.49 -10.22 6.04
N GLU A 119 15.84 -9.23 6.84
CA GLU A 119 16.43 -9.42 8.17
C GLU A 119 15.42 -9.19 9.31
N LEU A 120 14.31 -8.48 9.08
CA LEU A 120 13.30 -8.25 10.10
C LEU A 120 12.35 -9.43 10.23
N ASP A 121 12.12 -9.87 11.46
CA ASP A 121 11.14 -10.91 11.78
C ASP A 121 9.71 -10.35 11.92
N GLN A 122 9.58 -9.03 12.13
CA GLN A 122 8.30 -8.34 12.33
C GLN A 122 7.66 -7.94 10.99
N PRO A 123 6.33 -7.72 10.95
CA PRO A 123 5.65 -7.24 9.76
C PRO A 123 6.24 -5.92 9.24
N VAL A 124 6.47 -5.82 7.93
CA VAL A 124 7.01 -4.61 7.31
C VAL A 124 6.01 -4.01 6.31
N LEU A 125 5.68 -2.73 6.49
CA LEU A 125 4.87 -1.94 5.56
C LEU A 125 5.77 -1.03 4.72
N CYS A 126 5.76 -1.25 3.42
CA CYS A 126 6.48 -0.42 2.46
C CYS A 126 5.56 0.66 1.86
N VAL A 127 5.91 1.93 2.08
CA VAL A 127 5.10 3.08 1.67
C VAL A 127 5.74 3.77 0.47
N LYS A 128 4.95 3.97 -0.58
CA LYS A 128 5.36 4.75 -1.74
C LYS A 128 5.30 6.25 -1.43
N GLU A 129 6.23 7.01 -1.99
CA GLU A 129 6.05 8.47 -2.08
C GLU A 129 4.73 8.75 -2.84
N ASN A 130 3.80 9.42 -2.15
CA ASN A 130 2.58 9.90 -2.78
C ASN A 130 2.89 11.27 -3.41
N PRO A 131 2.87 11.43 -4.75
CA PRO A 131 2.89 12.76 -5.32
C PRO A 131 1.69 13.50 -4.74
N ALA A 132 1.93 14.66 -4.11
CA ALA A 132 0.98 15.44 -3.32
C ALA A 132 -0.49 15.12 -3.67
N LYS A 133 -1.19 14.52 -2.69
CA LYS A 133 -2.61 14.16 -2.81
C LYS A 133 -3.34 15.37 -3.41
N PRO A 134 -4.03 15.26 -4.56
CA PRO A 134 -4.81 16.39 -5.06
C PRO A 134 -5.77 16.78 -3.95
N SER A 135 -5.63 18.00 -3.45
CA SER A 135 -6.24 18.52 -2.21
C SER A 135 -7.78 18.56 -2.23
N GLY A 136 -8.44 17.88 -3.17
CA GLY A 136 -9.89 17.89 -3.37
C GLY A 136 -10.59 16.53 -3.22
N VAL A 137 -9.89 15.43 -2.89
CA VAL A 137 -10.57 14.15 -2.62
C VAL A 137 -11.03 14.12 -1.16
N VAL A 138 -12.20 14.69 -0.90
CA VAL A 138 -12.97 14.52 0.34
C VAL A 138 -13.42 13.05 0.40
N ARG A 139 -12.90 12.28 1.36
CA ARG A 139 -13.27 10.87 1.57
C ARG A 139 -14.47 10.73 2.52
N ASP A 140 -15.51 11.55 2.34
CA ASP A 140 -16.77 11.45 3.11
C ASP A 140 -17.88 10.68 2.38
N ALA A 141 -17.61 10.07 1.23
CA ALA A 141 -18.57 9.14 0.67
C ALA A 141 -18.44 7.79 1.42
N PRO A 142 -19.49 7.29 2.10
CA PRO A 142 -19.49 5.92 2.59
C PRO A 142 -19.19 5.02 1.40
N SER A 143 -18.27 4.07 1.61
CA SER A 143 -17.90 3.07 0.61
C SER A 143 -19.17 2.47 0.01
N GLN A 144 -19.41 2.75 -1.28
CA GLN A 144 -20.42 1.99 -2.02
C GLN A 144 -19.95 0.54 -2.01
N ASP A 145 -20.77 -0.29 -1.39
CA ASP A 145 -20.55 -1.71 -1.23
C ASP A 145 -20.49 -2.35 -2.62
N ILE A 146 -19.27 -2.53 -3.14
CA ILE A 146 -19.01 -3.19 -4.44
C ILE A 146 -19.34 -4.69 -4.41
N THR A 147 -19.79 -5.22 -3.27
CA THR A 147 -20.17 -6.62 -3.07
C THR A 147 -21.58 -6.95 -3.57
N ALA A 148 -22.38 -5.96 -3.98
CA ALA A 148 -23.64 -6.23 -4.67
C ALA A 148 -23.36 -6.68 -6.11
N ALA A 149 -23.25 -7.99 -6.31
CA ALA A 149 -23.36 -8.57 -7.64
C ALA A 149 -24.67 -8.06 -8.28
N PRO A 150 -24.67 -7.59 -9.54
CA PRO A 150 -25.92 -7.25 -10.21
C PRO A 150 -26.79 -8.50 -10.24
N GLU A 151 -28.06 -8.37 -9.84
CA GLU A 151 -29.01 -9.48 -9.85
C GLU A 151 -29.00 -10.15 -11.24
N PRO A 152 -28.99 -11.50 -11.31
CA PRO A 152 -28.95 -12.20 -12.58
C PRO A 152 -30.17 -11.79 -13.41
N ARG A 153 -29.93 -11.24 -14.61
CA ARG A 153 -31.00 -10.99 -15.58
C ARG A 153 -31.75 -12.30 -15.80
N ALA A 154 -33.06 -12.26 -15.59
CA ALA A 154 -33.95 -13.35 -15.99
C ALA A 154 -33.70 -13.67 -17.47
N LEU A 155 -33.49 -14.95 -17.76
CA LEU A 155 -33.42 -15.47 -19.12
C LEU A 155 -34.75 -15.14 -19.81
N GLU A 156 -34.70 -14.40 -20.92
CA GLU A 156 -35.88 -14.20 -21.76
C GLU A 156 -36.37 -15.58 -22.23
N GLU A 157 -37.61 -15.91 -21.89
CA GLU A 157 -38.27 -17.14 -22.30
C GLU A 157 -38.34 -17.19 -23.83
N THR A 158 -37.75 -18.23 -24.41
CA THR A 158 -37.89 -18.55 -25.83
C THR A 158 -39.37 -18.72 -26.17
N PRO A 159 -39.91 -18.04 -27.20
CA PRO A 159 -41.31 -18.19 -27.53
C PRO A 159 -41.62 -19.60 -28.04
N ASP A 160 -42.70 -20.11 -27.47
CA ASP A 160 -43.40 -21.37 -27.74
C ASP A 160 -43.81 -21.49 -29.21
N ILE A 161 -43.32 -22.53 -29.88
CA ILE A 161 -43.74 -22.89 -31.24
C ILE A 161 -45.00 -23.75 -31.13
N THR A 162 -46.16 -23.09 -31.06
CA THR A 162 -47.47 -23.73 -31.13
C THR A 162 -47.80 -24.12 -32.59
N GLU A 163 -48.20 -25.37 -32.77
CA GLU A 163 -48.69 -25.98 -34.01
C GLU A 163 -49.96 -25.30 -34.59
N ALA A 164 -50.12 -25.41 -35.92
CA ALA A 164 -51.31 -25.89 -36.68
C ALA A 164 -51.47 -25.16 -38.05
N PRO A 165 -52.24 -25.67 -39.03
CA PRO A 165 -52.97 -26.94 -39.09
C PRO A 165 -52.70 -27.81 -40.35
N ASP A 166 -53.30 -28.99 -40.25
CA ASP A 166 -53.47 -30.08 -41.20
C ASP A 166 -54.27 -29.72 -42.47
N GLY A 167 -54.06 -30.45 -43.57
CA GLY A 167 -55.04 -30.64 -44.64
C GLY A 167 -54.62 -30.36 -46.09
N THR A 168 -54.40 -31.45 -46.84
CA THR A 168 -54.92 -31.78 -48.21
C THR A 168 -54.71 -30.76 -49.36
N ASP A 169 -54.37 -31.09 -50.61
CA ASP A 169 -54.39 -32.30 -51.44
C ASP A 169 -53.75 -31.93 -52.82
N THR A 170 -53.44 -32.94 -53.62
CA THR A 170 -53.30 -32.98 -55.10
C THR A 170 -51.94 -32.78 -55.78
N ALA A 171 -51.44 -33.92 -56.27
CA ALA A 171 -51.24 -34.21 -57.71
C ALA A 171 -49.85 -34.04 -58.36
N ARG A 172 -49.38 -35.20 -58.89
CA ARG A 172 -48.68 -35.44 -60.17
C ARG A 172 -47.22 -34.92 -60.26
N THR A 173 -46.23 -35.58 -60.85
CA THR A 173 -46.10 -36.81 -61.66
C THR A 173 -44.60 -37.12 -61.75
N ASP A 174 -44.24 -38.41 -61.83
CA ASP A 174 -43.24 -39.03 -62.74
C ASP A 174 -42.09 -38.14 -63.27
N THR A 175 -40.80 -38.49 -63.24
CA THR A 175 -40.21 -39.67 -63.87
C THR A 175 -38.70 -39.71 -63.58
N GLY A 176 -38.13 -40.90 -63.39
CA GLY A 176 -36.83 -41.24 -64.00
C GLY A 176 -35.63 -41.46 -63.05
N PRO A 177 -34.79 -42.51 -63.26
CA PRO A 177 -33.88 -43.00 -62.25
C PRO A 177 -32.39 -42.66 -62.47
N ARG A 178 -31.67 -42.65 -61.33
CA ARG A 178 -30.30 -43.11 -61.05
C ARG A 178 -29.28 -43.17 -62.21
N ARG A 179 -28.12 -42.57 -61.95
CA ARG A 179 -26.87 -43.32 -61.74
C ARG A 179 -25.93 -42.57 -60.82
#